data_AF-A0A956US14-F1
#
_entry.id   AF-A0A956US14-F1
#
_cell.length_a   1.000
_cell.length_b   1.000
_cell.length_c   1.000
_cell.angle_alpha   90.00
_cell.angle_beta   90.00
_cell.angle_gamma   90.00
#
_symmetry.space_group_name_H-M   'P 1'
#
loop_
_entity.id
_entity.type
_entity.pdbx_description
1 polymer ?
#
loop_
_entity_poly.entity_id
_entity_poly.type
_entity_poly.pdbx_seq_one_letter_code
_entity_poly.pdbx_strand_id
1 'polypeptide(L)'
;MAVYIGYYRVNADYQREQGEKARQGNPGVNPAFRQKVIELRDKLPSTIKLLGSYAPLGASPTRPSVWIAETDDPAELVFITNWYQGWLEFEWVPATALGTTSRDTTTAMERNASRR
;
A
#
# COMPACT_ATOMS: atom_id res chain seq x y z
N MET A 1 -16.92 6.39 8.96
CA MET A 1 -15.83 5.73 8.24
C MET A 1 -14.55 6.53 8.37
N ALA A 2 -13.49 5.88 8.85
CA ALA A 2 -12.15 6.44 8.88
C ALA A 2 -11.41 6.08 7.58
N VAL A 3 -10.52 6.97 7.15
CA VAL A 3 -9.70 6.78 5.93
C VAL A 3 -8.35 6.19 6.35
N TYR A 4 -7.94 5.16 5.63
CA TYR A 4 -6.66 4.47 5.79
C TYR A 4 -5.86 4.49 4.51
N ILE A 5 -4.56 4.58 4.66
CA ILE A 5 -3.58 4.54 3.59
C ILE A 5 -2.75 3.28 3.74
N GLY A 6 -2.85 2.40 2.75
CA GLY A 6 -2.08 1.18 2.62
C GLY A 6 -0.89 1.44 1.72
N TYR A 7 0.30 1.59 2.30
CA TYR A 7 1.53 1.56 1.53
C TYR A 7 1.81 0.13 1.13
N TYR A 8 2.05 -0.11 -0.16
CA TYR A 8 2.31 -1.44 -0.64
C TYR A 8 3.46 -1.54 -1.62
N ARG A 9 4.10 -2.69 -1.57
CA ARG A 9 5.18 -3.08 -2.47
C ARG A 9 4.94 -4.49 -2.99
N VAL A 10 5.56 -4.79 -4.12
CA VAL A 10 5.59 -6.15 -4.64
C VAL A 10 6.40 -7.01 -3.67
N ASN A 11 5.87 -8.18 -3.31
CA ASN A 11 6.59 -9.14 -2.48
C ASN A 11 7.91 -9.55 -3.18
N ALA A 12 8.99 -9.66 -2.41
CA ALA A 12 10.33 -9.88 -2.94
C ALA A 12 10.47 -11.20 -3.71
N ASP A 13 9.81 -12.27 -3.24
CA ASP A 13 9.87 -13.58 -3.91
C ASP A 13 9.13 -13.55 -5.24
N TYR A 14 7.93 -12.97 -5.26
CA TYR A 14 7.18 -12.78 -6.50
C TYR A 14 7.93 -11.88 -7.48
N GLN A 15 8.55 -10.78 -7.01
CA GLN A 15 9.36 -9.91 -7.85
C GLN A 15 10.55 -10.65 -8.47
N ARG A 16 11.23 -11.49 -7.69
CA ARG A 16 12.34 -12.33 -8.17
C ARG A 16 11.88 -13.32 -9.25
N GLU A 17 10.79 -14.03 -8.99
CA GLU A 17 10.21 -14.99 -9.94
C GLU A 17 9.82 -14.32 -11.26
N GLN A 18 9.16 -13.16 -11.21
CA GLN A 18 8.81 -12.41 -12.42
C GLN A 18 10.06 -11.90 -13.15
N GLY A 19 11.10 -11.50 -12.43
CA GLY A 19 12.39 -11.11 -13.01
C GLY A 19 13.08 -12.25 -13.76
N GLU A 20 13.03 -13.48 -13.23
CA GLU A 20 13.54 -14.68 -13.90
C GLU A 20 12.73 -15.01 -15.17
N LYS A 21 11.40 -14.97 -15.09
CA LYS A 21 10.51 -15.19 -16.25
C LYS A 21 10.74 -14.15 -17.35
N ALA A 22 10.93 -12.89 -16.98
CA ALA A 22 11.25 -11.83 -17.93
C ALA A 22 12.58 -12.08 -18.65
N ARG A 23 13.62 -12.55 -17.93
CA ARG A 23 14.91 -12.93 -18.54
C ARG A 23 14.80 -14.13 -19.47
N GLN A 24 13.83 -15.02 -19.24
CA GLN A 24 13.52 -16.17 -20.10
C GLN A 24 12.65 -15.80 -21.32
N GLY A 25 12.38 -14.51 -21.54
CA GLY A 25 11.60 -14.05 -22.69
C GLY A 25 10.08 -14.13 -22.50
N ASN A 26 9.60 -14.35 -21.26
CA ASN A 26 8.18 -14.30 -20.93
C ASN A 26 7.87 -13.13 -19.99
N PRO A 27 8.06 -11.87 -20.45
CA PRO A 27 7.71 -10.70 -19.66
C PRO A 27 6.19 -10.56 -19.59
N GLY A 28 5.65 -10.54 -18.38
CA GLY A 28 4.22 -10.39 -18.19
C GLY A 28 3.84 -10.37 -16.73
N VAL A 29 2.66 -9.80 -16.45
CA VAL A 29 2.05 -9.94 -15.13
C VAL A 29 1.49 -11.35 -15.01
N ASN A 30 1.73 -12.02 -13.88
CA ASN A 30 1.16 -13.34 -13.62
C ASN A 30 -0.38 -13.31 -13.82
N PRO A 31 -0.95 -14.17 -14.69
CA PRO A 31 -2.39 -14.19 -14.95
C PRO A 31 -3.25 -14.37 -13.69
N ALA A 32 -2.76 -15.15 -12.71
CA ALA A 32 -3.45 -15.34 -11.43
C ALA A 32 -3.52 -14.04 -10.61
N PHE A 33 -2.45 -13.24 -10.63
CA PHE A 33 -2.46 -11.92 -10.00
C PHE A 33 -3.45 -10.98 -10.69
N ARG A 34 -3.44 -10.95 -12.03
CA ARG A 34 -4.40 -10.15 -12.80
C ARG A 34 -5.85 -10.52 -12.48
N GLN A 35 -6.14 -11.81 -12.38
CA GLN A 35 -7.47 -12.29 -12.02
C GLN A 35 -7.87 -11.84 -10.62
N LYS A 36 -6.98 -11.94 -9.63
CA LYS A 36 -7.23 -11.44 -8.26
C LYS A 36 -7.54 -9.94 -8.19
N VAL A 37 -6.93 -9.13 -9.06
CA VAL A 37 -7.23 -7.69 -9.15
C VAL A 37 -8.65 -7.45 -9.67
N ILE A 38 -9.09 -8.22 -10.67
CA ILE A 38 -10.43 -8.10 -11.24
C ILE A 38 -11.49 -8.54 -10.21
N GLU A 39 -11.25 -9.68 -9.56
CA GLU A 39 -12.19 -10.28 -8.60
C GLU A 39 -12.30 -9.54 -7.27
N LEU A 40 -11.33 -8.68 -6.93
CA LEU A 40 -11.32 -7.98 -5.66
C LEU A 40 -12.64 -7.26 -5.40
N ARG A 41 -13.18 -6.57 -6.41
CA ARG A 41 -14.41 -5.78 -6.25
C ARG A 41 -15.59 -6.60 -5.73
N ASP A 42 -15.69 -7.85 -6.17
CA ASP A 42 -16.80 -8.74 -5.82
C ASP A 42 -16.57 -9.48 -4.50
N LYS A 43 -15.32 -9.47 -4.01
CA LYS A 43 -14.89 -10.19 -2.80
C LYS A 43 -14.61 -9.27 -1.63
N LEU A 44 -14.46 -7.97 -1.88
CA LEU A 44 -14.24 -6.97 -0.86
C LEU A 44 -15.44 -6.94 0.11
N PRO A 45 -15.22 -7.00 1.44
CA PRO A 45 -16.26 -6.78 2.42
C PRO A 45 -17.01 -5.48 2.15
N SER A 46 -18.33 -5.49 2.29
CA SER A 46 -19.19 -4.32 2.02
C SER A 46 -18.91 -3.12 2.94
N THR A 47 -18.24 -3.37 4.04
CA THR A 47 -17.78 -2.43 5.07
C THR A 47 -16.51 -1.69 4.66
N ILE A 48 -15.76 -2.20 3.67
CA ILE A 48 -14.60 -1.53 3.10
C ILE A 48 -14.99 -0.87 1.79
N LYS A 49 -14.71 0.42 1.67
CA LYS A 49 -14.85 1.16 0.43
C LYS A 49 -13.49 1.52 -0.13
N LEU A 50 -13.25 1.11 -1.37
CA LEU A 50 -12.06 1.46 -2.10
C LEU A 50 -12.17 2.88 -2.68
N LEU A 51 -11.26 3.77 -2.31
CA LEU A 51 -11.24 5.13 -2.84
C LEU A 51 -10.30 5.27 -4.06
N GLY A 52 -9.16 4.58 -4.05
CA GLY A 52 -8.23 4.64 -5.17
C GLY A 52 -6.92 3.92 -4.89
N SER A 53 -6.21 3.54 -5.95
CA SER A 53 -4.88 2.93 -5.89
C SER A 53 -3.96 3.62 -6.89
N TYR A 54 -2.75 3.95 -6.45
CA TYR A 54 -1.79 4.74 -7.19
C TYR A 54 -0.40 4.11 -7.10
N ALA A 55 0.28 4.00 -8.24
CA ALA A 55 1.67 3.56 -8.30
C ALA A 55 2.56 4.70 -8.78
N PRO A 56 3.78 4.86 -8.24
CA PRO A 56 4.72 5.86 -8.71
C PRO A 56 5.10 5.59 -10.17
N LEU A 57 5.13 6.66 -10.97
CA LEU A 57 5.61 6.62 -12.34
C LEU A 57 7.08 6.15 -12.37
N GLY A 58 7.41 5.27 -13.32
CA GLY A 58 8.79 4.81 -13.55
C GLY A 58 9.27 3.66 -12.66
N ALA A 59 8.37 2.92 -12.00
CA ALA A 59 8.70 1.72 -11.21
C ALA A 59 9.90 1.94 -10.27
N SER A 60 9.84 3.00 -9.45
CA SER A 60 10.88 3.29 -8.48
C SER A 60 10.88 2.20 -7.39
N PRO A 61 11.98 1.44 -7.19
CA PRO A 61 12.04 0.39 -6.18
C PRO A 61 12.00 0.94 -4.75
N THR A 62 12.18 2.25 -4.56
CA THR A 62 12.24 2.90 -3.25
C THR A 62 10.94 3.61 -2.87
N ARG A 63 9.99 3.76 -3.79
CA ARG A 63 8.72 4.45 -3.52
C ARG A 63 7.58 3.42 -3.47
N PRO A 64 6.92 3.24 -2.31
CA PRO A 64 5.77 2.33 -2.24
C PRO A 64 4.63 2.88 -3.10
N SER A 65 3.84 1.96 -3.64
CA SER A 65 2.53 2.29 -4.19
C SER A 65 1.55 2.53 -3.04
N VAL A 66 0.46 3.22 -3.30
CA VAL A 66 -0.49 3.68 -2.28
C VAL A 66 -1.88 3.17 -2.60
N TRP A 67 -2.53 2.58 -1.59
CA TRP A 67 -3.95 2.29 -1.59
C TRP A 67 -4.68 3.18 -0.60
N ILE A 68 -5.81 3.74 -0.98
CA ILE A 68 -6.70 4.50 -0.10
C ILE A 68 -8.02 3.73 0.08
N ALA A 69 -8.37 3.47 1.34
CA ALA A 69 -9.59 2.77 1.71
C ALA A 69 -10.33 3.50 2.85
N GLU A 70 -11.65 3.42 2.85
CA GLU A 70 -12.51 3.84 3.96
C GLU A 70 -13.10 2.61 4.63
N THR A 71 -13.05 2.54 5.95
CA THR A 71 -13.74 1.52 6.75
C THR A 71 -14.07 2.06 8.14
N ASP A 72 -15.09 1.49 8.78
CA ASP A 72 -15.37 1.70 10.21
C ASP A 72 -14.67 0.66 11.10
N ASP A 73 -14.15 -0.43 10.51
CA ASP A 73 -13.40 -1.46 11.21
C ASP A 73 -12.01 -1.65 10.57
N PRO A 74 -10.93 -1.12 11.18
CA PRO A 74 -9.57 -1.30 10.67
C PRO A 74 -9.10 -2.75 10.67
N ALA A 75 -9.69 -3.64 11.48
CA ALA A 75 -9.31 -5.05 11.48
C ALA A 75 -9.60 -5.70 10.12
N GLU A 76 -10.61 -5.22 9.40
CA GLU A 76 -10.98 -5.74 8.08
C GLU A 76 -9.96 -5.39 7.00
N LEU A 77 -9.07 -4.42 7.20
CA LEU A 77 -7.97 -4.14 6.26
C LEU A 77 -7.03 -5.36 6.09
N VAL A 78 -7.01 -6.27 7.08
CA VAL A 78 -6.31 -7.56 6.98
C VAL A 78 -6.85 -8.42 5.83
N PHE A 79 -8.12 -8.24 5.43
CA PHE A 79 -8.69 -8.91 4.27
C PHE A 79 -7.89 -8.58 3.02
N ILE A 80 -7.58 -7.30 2.77
CA ILE A 80 -6.82 -6.87 1.59
C ILE A 80 -5.39 -7.44 1.66
N THR A 81 -4.75 -7.36 2.83
CA THR A 81 -3.41 -7.93 3.05
C THR A 81 -3.38 -9.42 2.75
N ASN A 82 -4.36 -10.19 3.24
CA ASN A 82 -4.47 -11.62 3.01
C ASN A 82 -4.87 -11.96 1.56
N TRP A 83 -5.73 -11.14 0.94
CA TRP A 83 -6.18 -11.33 -0.43
C TRP A 83 -5.01 -11.30 -1.42
N TYR A 84 -4.03 -10.44 -1.17
CA TYR A 84 -2.82 -10.30 -1.98
C TYR A 84 -1.58 -10.99 -1.40
N GLN A 85 -1.76 -11.86 -0.41
CA GLN A 85 -0.65 -12.60 0.21
C GLN A 85 0.17 -13.34 -0.86
N GLY A 86 1.50 -13.17 -0.80
CA GLY A 86 2.43 -13.75 -1.77
C GLY A 86 2.65 -12.89 -3.03
N TRP A 87 1.85 -11.86 -3.27
CA TRP A 87 2.06 -10.91 -4.37
C TRP A 87 2.43 -9.51 -3.89
N LEU A 88 1.71 -9.00 -2.90
CA LEU A 88 1.89 -7.66 -2.35
C LEU A 88 2.06 -7.73 -0.84
N GLU A 89 2.85 -6.80 -0.32
CA GLU A 89 3.00 -6.56 1.10
C GLU A 89 2.40 -5.20 1.43
N PHE A 90 1.54 -5.15 2.45
CA PHE A 90 0.82 -3.95 2.86
C PHE A 90 1.25 -3.50 4.26
N GLU A 91 1.37 -2.17 4.41
CA GLU A 91 1.43 -1.48 5.69
C GLU A 91 0.31 -0.44 5.72
N TRP A 92 -0.62 -0.59 6.65
CA TRP A 92 -1.78 0.28 6.78
C TRP A 92 -1.58 1.31 7.88
N VAL A 93 -1.82 2.57 7.57
CA VAL A 93 -1.82 3.68 8.54
C VAL A 93 -3.12 4.47 8.46
N PRO A 94 -3.65 5.00 9.58
CA PRO A 94 -4.73 5.97 9.54
C PRO A 94 -4.29 7.22 8.78
N ALA A 95 -5.12 7.76 7.89
CA ALA A 95 -4.79 8.98 7.15
C ALA A 95 -4.60 10.19 8.08
N THR A 96 -5.21 10.17 9.27
CA THR A 96 -5.03 11.18 10.33
C THR A 96 -3.63 11.16 10.95
N ALA A 97 -2.87 10.06 10.82
CA ALA A 97 -1.48 9.99 11.24
C ALA A 97 -0.53 10.71 10.26
N LEU A 98 -0.99 11.00 9.04
CA LEU A 98 -0.22 11.73 8.05
C LEU A 98 -0.37 13.24 8.29
N GLY A 99 0.59 13.81 9.03
CA GLY A 99 0.63 15.25 9.33
C GLY A 99 1.00 15.59 10.77
N THR A 100 1.02 14.61 11.69
CA THR A 100 1.55 14.80 13.05
C THR A 100 3.06 15.05 13.04
N THR A 101 3.80 14.49 12.08
CA THR A 101 5.24 14.71 11.96
C THR A 101 5.61 16.15 11.65
N SER A 102 4.88 16.89 10.79
CA SER A 102 5.22 18.30 10.52
C SER A 102 4.99 19.20 11.73
N ARG A 103 3.90 19.02 12.48
CA ARG A 103 3.62 19.83 13.67
C ARG A 103 4.62 19.54 14.80
N ASP A 104 4.96 18.27 14.99
CA ASP A 104 5.97 17.85 15.96
C ASP A 104 7.39 18.28 15.55
N THR A 105 7.69 18.34 14.25
CA THR A 105 8.97 18.87 13.75
C THR A 105 9.08 20.37 14.00
N THR A 106 8.02 21.15 13.76
CA THR A 106 8.03 22.60 14.05
C THR A 106 8.18 22.87 15.54
N THR A 107 7.44 22.16 16.39
CA THR A 107 7.56 22.30 17.86
C THR A 107 8.91 21.81 18.39
N ALA A 108 9.51 20.78 17.79
CA ALA A 108 10.87 20.33 18.13
C ALA A 108 11.96 21.31 17.66
N MET A 109 11.78 21.95 16.49
CA MET A 109 12.68 22.99 16.00
C MET A 109 12.60 24.27 16.84
N GLU A 110 11.40 24.68 17.25
CA GLU A 110 11.19 25.83 18.13
C GLU A 110 11.82 25.61 19.52
N ARG A 111 11.67 24.42 20.11
CA ARG A 111 12.33 24.08 21.40
C ARG A 111 13.86 24.13 21.33
N ASN A 112 14.46 23.83 20.19
CA ASN A 112 15.91 23.91 20.00
C ASN A 112 16.39 25.34 19.72
N ALA A 113 15.56 26.19 19.11
CA ALA A 113 15.87 27.60 18.88
C ALA A 113 15.83 28.43 20.19
N SER A 114 14.95 28.10 21.13
CA SER A 114 14.84 28.78 22.43
C SER A 114 15.91 28.37 23.47
N ARG A 115 16.84 27.47 23.10
CA ARG A 115 17.95 27.02 23.97
C ARG A 115 19.31 27.61 23.57
N ARG A 116 19.33 28.62 22.69
CA ARG A 116 20.50 29.45 22.37
C ARG A 116 20.31 30.84 22.93
#